data_AF-A0A6B3IRW6-F1
#
_entry.id   AF-A0A6B3IRW6-F1
#
_cell.length_a   1.000
_cell.length_b   1.000
_cell.length_c   1.000
_cell.angle_alpha   90.00
_cell.angle_beta   90.00
_cell.angle_gamma   90.00
#
_symmetry.space_group_name_H-M   'P 1'
#
loop_
_entity.id
_entity.type
_entity.pdbx_description
1 polymer ?
#
loop_
_entity_poly.entity_id
_entity_poly.type
_entity_poly.pdbx_seq_one_letter_code
_entity_poly.pdbx_strand_id
1 'polypeptide(L)'
;VKAGDRLVTFGSSKDKPFVPGVPVGEVVRVDPSGGALTRTVYVKPYVGFTKLDIVGVVVQAPRSDPRDTVLPKQPVKTKPKPTPTVTVTVQPNGDLVDGSGKVVGNINEKPGDGEAAGDAAGNQQGNAQQPDNAANDQD
;
A
#
# COMPACT_ATOMS: atom_id res chain seq x y z
N VAL A 1 2.90 -17.57 20.96
CA VAL A 1 3.86 -16.73 21.69
C VAL A 1 5.22 -16.90 21.03
N LYS A 2 5.83 -15.80 20.62
CA LYS A 2 7.14 -15.73 19.95
C LYS A 2 7.93 -14.54 20.50
N ALA A 3 9.23 -14.49 20.20
CA ALA A 3 10.01 -13.29 20.47
C ALA A 3 9.38 -12.08 19.75
N GLY A 4 9.35 -10.94 20.43
CA GLY A 4 8.67 -9.71 19.98
C GLY A 4 7.24 -9.53 20.49
N ASP A 5 6.62 -10.56 21.07
CA ASP A 5 5.26 -10.43 21.60
C ASP A 5 5.27 -9.56 22.87
N ARG A 6 4.31 -8.64 22.96
CA ARG A 6 4.09 -7.80 24.14
C ARG A 6 3.39 -8.60 25.24
N LEU A 7 3.88 -8.48 26.47
CA LEU A 7 3.29 -9.10 27.64
C LEU A 7 2.60 -8.04 28.49
N VAL A 8 1.35 -8.33 28.85
CA VAL A 8 0.54 -7.53 29.78
C VAL A 8 0.03 -8.41 30.92
N THR A 9 -0.36 -7.80 32.02
CA THR A 9 -1.03 -8.51 33.12
C THR A 9 -2.37 -9.07 32.63
N PHE A 10 -2.65 -10.32 32.98
CA PHE A 10 -3.97 -10.92 32.72
C PHE A 10 -5.04 -10.40 33.68
N GLY A 11 -4.64 -9.90 34.84
CA GLY A 11 -5.53 -9.59 35.95
C GLY A 11 -5.69 -10.79 36.89
N SER A 12 -6.00 -10.51 38.15
CA SER A 12 -6.35 -11.50 39.16
C SER A 12 -7.86 -11.71 39.22
N SER A 13 -8.32 -12.68 39.99
CA SER A 13 -9.75 -12.87 40.27
C SER A 13 -10.36 -11.57 40.81
N LYS A 14 -11.48 -11.12 40.21
CA LYS A 14 -12.13 -9.83 40.52
C LYS A 14 -11.19 -8.62 40.36
N ASP A 15 -10.20 -8.74 39.46
CA ASP A 15 -9.20 -7.74 39.12
C ASP A 15 -8.33 -7.26 40.30
N LYS A 16 -8.18 -8.10 41.33
CA LYS A 16 -7.40 -7.77 42.54
C LYS A 16 -6.50 -8.93 43.01
N PRO A 17 -5.23 -8.66 43.34
CA PRO A 17 -4.61 -7.34 43.40
C PRO A 17 -4.14 -6.79 42.04
N PHE A 18 -3.96 -7.65 41.04
CA PHE A 18 -3.48 -7.21 39.73
C PHE A 18 -4.66 -6.92 38.81
N VAL A 19 -4.70 -5.71 38.27
CA VAL A 19 -5.66 -5.36 37.22
C VAL A 19 -5.18 -5.88 35.86
N PRO A 20 -6.09 -6.19 34.92
CA PRO A 20 -5.73 -6.61 33.57
C PRO A 20 -5.14 -5.46 32.73
N GLY A 21 -4.28 -5.80 31.78
CA GLY A 21 -3.80 -4.92 30.72
C GLY A 21 -2.57 -4.06 31.05
N VAL A 22 -1.97 -4.19 32.22
CA VAL A 22 -0.76 -3.42 32.59
C VAL A 22 0.44 -3.96 31.80
N PRO A 23 1.16 -3.13 31.03
CA PRO A 23 2.34 -3.57 30.28
C PRO A 23 3.46 -4.02 31.21
N VAL A 24 3.96 -5.24 30.97
CA VAL A 24 5.08 -5.82 31.72
C VAL A 24 6.37 -5.69 30.93
N GLY A 25 6.36 -6.11 29.66
CA GLY A 25 7.55 -6.15 28.84
C GLY A 25 7.34 -6.84 27.49
N GLU A 26 8.43 -7.21 26.85
CA GLU A 26 8.46 -7.89 25.56
C GLU A 26 9.17 -9.23 25.67
N VAL A 27 8.62 -10.27 25.04
CA VAL A 27 9.26 -11.59 25.01
C VAL A 27 10.53 -11.52 24.16
N VAL A 28 11.68 -11.86 24.74
CA VAL A 28 12.96 -11.89 24.01
C VAL A 28 13.37 -13.30 23.60
N ARG A 29 12.86 -14.32 24.30
CA ARG A 29 13.14 -15.73 24.00
C ARG A 29 12.03 -16.62 24.55
N VAL A 30 11.74 -17.69 23.82
CA VAL A 30 10.81 -18.75 24.23
C VAL A 30 11.56 -20.06 24.18
N ASP A 31 11.56 -20.80 25.29
CA ASP A 31 12.17 -22.12 25.29
C ASP A 31 11.24 -23.17 24.70
N PRO A 32 11.77 -24.10 23.88
CA PRO A 32 10.99 -25.23 23.39
C PRO A 32 10.47 -26.04 24.57
N SER A 33 9.20 -26.45 24.53
CA SER A 33 8.63 -27.25 25.62
C SER A 33 9.20 -28.67 25.69
N GLY A 34 9.79 -29.19 24.61
CA GLY A 34 10.47 -30.51 24.63
C GLY A 34 9.61 -31.68 25.11
N GLY A 35 8.28 -31.60 24.92
CA GLY A 35 7.32 -32.57 25.44
C GLY A 35 6.62 -32.17 26.76
N ALA A 36 7.02 -31.07 27.40
CA ALA A 36 6.34 -30.51 28.55
C ALA A 36 4.99 -29.84 28.18
N LEU A 37 4.06 -29.84 29.13
CA LEU A 37 2.75 -29.17 29.00
C LEU A 37 2.86 -27.64 29.01
N THR A 38 3.93 -27.11 29.58
CA THR A 38 4.18 -25.68 29.73
C THR A 38 5.42 -25.24 28.98
N ARG A 39 5.53 -23.93 28.76
CA ARG A 39 6.65 -23.28 28.08
C ARG A 39 7.18 -22.18 28.98
N THR A 40 8.49 -22.01 29.00
CA THR A 40 9.13 -20.89 29.72
C THR A 40 9.46 -19.78 28.72
N VAL A 41 9.17 -18.54 29.12
CA VAL A 41 9.45 -17.34 28.30
C VAL A 41 10.32 -16.37 29.08
N TYR A 42 11.25 -15.73 28.38
CA TYR A 42 12.10 -14.69 28.92
C TYR A 42 11.60 -13.34 28.41
N VAL A 43 11.48 -12.39 29.32
CA VAL A 43 10.85 -11.10 29.07
C VAL A 43 11.83 -9.99 29.41
N LYS A 44 11.96 -9.02 28.50
CA LYS A 44 12.62 -7.74 28.76
C LYS A 44 11.58 -6.78 29.34
N PRO A 45 11.69 -6.36 30.60
CA PRO A 45 10.73 -5.43 31.19
C PRO A 45 10.75 -4.07 30.49
N TYR A 46 9.61 -3.39 30.43
CA TYR A 46 9.56 -1.99 29.99
C TYR A 46 10.07 -1.02 31.06
N VAL A 47 10.00 -1.41 32.33
CA VAL A 47 10.40 -0.57 33.46
C VAL A 47 11.90 -0.71 33.77
N GLY A 48 12.54 0.40 34.09
CA GLY A 48 13.91 0.44 34.63
C GLY A 48 13.90 0.48 36.15
N PHE A 49 14.00 -0.67 36.81
CA PHE A 49 13.87 -0.79 38.28
C PHE A 49 14.90 0.00 39.09
N THR A 50 16.03 0.40 38.50
CA THR A 50 17.10 1.14 39.19
C THR A 50 16.98 2.65 39.09
N LYS A 51 15.95 3.16 38.40
CA LYS A 51 15.76 4.60 38.13
C LYS A 51 14.34 5.04 38.46
N LEU A 52 13.75 4.45 39.50
CA LEU A 52 12.41 4.78 39.96
C LEU A 52 12.49 5.82 41.07
N ASP A 53 11.77 6.93 40.89
CA ASP A 53 11.61 7.98 41.89
C ASP A 53 10.13 8.09 42.30
N ILE A 54 9.24 8.11 41.32
CA ILE A 54 7.78 8.18 41.51
C ILE A 54 7.11 6.93 40.96
N VAL A 55 6.12 6.41 41.69
CA VAL A 55 5.32 5.25 41.28
C VAL A 55 3.83 5.54 41.42
N GLY A 56 3.03 5.01 40.49
CA GLY A 56 1.57 5.01 40.57
C GLY A 56 1.06 3.67 41.07
N VAL A 57 0.18 3.68 42.07
CA VAL A 57 -0.49 2.47 42.57
C VAL A 57 -1.87 2.37 41.95
N VAL A 58 -2.14 1.27 41.25
CA VAL A 58 -3.45 1.00 40.66
C VAL A 58 -4.31 0.24 41.66
N VAL A 59 -5.42 0.85 42.10
CA VAL A 59 -6.32 0.29 43.13
C VAL A 59 -7.67 -0.18 42.58
N GLN A 60 -7.97 0.16 41.32
CA GLN A 60 -9.22 -0.20 40.64
C GLN A 60 -8.93 -0.52 39.17
N ALA A 61 -9.59 -1.55 38.66
CA ALA A 61 -9.51 -1.92 37.25
C ALA A 61 -10.08 -0.82 36.35
N PRO A 62 -9.57 -0.69 35.11
CA PRO A 62 -10.20 0.15 34.11
C PRO A 62 -11.69 -0.21 33.94
N ARG A 63 -12.55 0.81 33.79
CA ARG A 63 -14.01 0.61 33.62
C ARG A 63 -14.39 -0.06 32.29
N SER A 64 -13.44 -0.17 31.36
CA SER A 64 -13.60 -0.71 30.01
C SER A 64 -12.44 -1.67 29.68
N ASP A 65 -12.71 -2.72 28.90
CA ASP A 65 -11.74 -3.75 28.53
C ASP A 65 -10.53 -3.16 27.74
N PRO A 66 -9.28 -3.32 28.24
CA PRO A 66 -8.10 -2.75 27.61
C PRO A 66 -7.52 -3.58 26.45
N ARG A 67 -8.03 -4.79 26.16
CA ARG A 67 -7.40 -5.82 25.28
C ARG A 67 -6.59 -5.31 24.09
N ASP A 68 -7.20 -4.49 23.24
CA ASP A 68 -6.57 -4.06 21.97
C ASP A 68 -5.88 -2.70 22.06
N THR A 69 -5.96 -2.00 23.19
CA THR A 69 -5.30 -0.67 23.36
C THR A 69 -3.78 -0.75 23.40
N VAL A 70 -3.22 -1.93 23.69
CA VAL A 70 -1.78 -2.20 23.68
C VAL A 70 -1.28 -2.76 22.36
N LEU A 71 -2.18 -3.06 21.41
CA LEU A 71 -1.82 -3.48 20.07
C LEU A 71 -1.55 -2.23 19.20
N PRO A 72 -0.52 -2.25 18.33
CA PRO A 72 -0.37 -1.20 17.33
C PRO A 72 -1.69 -1.04 16.56
N LYS A 73 -2.17 0.21 16.39
CA LYS A 73 -3.38 0.51 15.63
C LYS A 73 -3.31 -0.22 14.30
N GLN A 74 -4.24 -1.14 14.07
CA GLN A 74 -4.28 -1.91 12.83
C GLN A 74 -4.23 -0.93 11.66
N PRO A 75 -3.32 -1.12 10.68
CA PRO A 75 -3.27 -0.24 9.53
C PRO A 75 -4.63 -0.26 8.87
N VAL A 76 -5.27 0.91 8.79
CA VAL A 76 -6.53 1.07 8.08
C VAL A 76 -6.29 0.62 6.64
N LYS A 77 -6.88 -0.51 6.26
CA LYS A 77 -6.85 -0.98 4.88
C LYS A 77 -7.58 0.06 4.04
N THR A 78 -6.83 0.98 3.42
CA THR A 78 -7.37 1.89 2.41
C THR A 78 -8.00 1.04 1.32
N LYS A 79 -9.26 1.32 0.98
CA LYS A 79 -9.96 0.64 -0.12
C LYS A 79 -9.05 0.67 -1.36
N PRO A 80 -8.78 -0.48 -2.03
CA PRO A 80 -7.95 -0.47 -3.22
C PRO A 80 -8.59 0.43 -4.27
N LYS A 81 -7.79 1.35 -4.83
CA LYS A 81 -8.19 2.20 -5.95
C LYS A 81 -8.52 1.27 -7.15
N PRO A 82 -9.69 1.39 -7.79
CA PRO A 82 -10.00 0.55 -8.94
C PRO A 82 -9.00 0.81 -10.06
N THR A 83 -8.35 -0.25 -10.54
CA THR A 83 -7.48 -0.23 -11.72
C THR A 83 -8.37 -0.38 -12.96
N PRO A 84 -8.29 0.52 -13.95
CA PRO A 84 -9.07 0.38 -15.18
C PRO A 84 -8.59 -0.84 -15.99
N THR A 85 -9.53 -1.69 -16.40
CA THR A 85 -9.28 -2.80 -17.33
C THR A 85 -9.69 -2.35 -18.73
N VAL A 86 -8.81 -2.53 -19.71
CA VAL A 86 -9.12 -2.27 -21.13
C VAL A 86 -9.65 -3.57 -21.75
N THR A 87 -10.81 -3.50 -22.39
CA THR A 87 -11.37 -4.62 -23.18
C THR A 87 -11.32 -4.23 -24.65
N VAL A 88 -10.65 -5.04 -25.46
CA VAL A 88 -10.63 -4.90 -26.93
C VAL A 88 -11.62 -5.90 -27.51
N THR A 89 -12.48 -5.45 -28.43
CA THR A 89 -13.44 -6.30 -29.12
C THR A 89 -12.92 -6.57 -30.53
N VAL A 90 -12.91 -7.84 -30.94
CA VAL A 90 -12.51 -8.27 -32.28
C VAL A 90 -13.77 -8.43 -33.13
N GLN A 91 -13.81 -7.80 -34.30
CA GLN A 91 -14.91 -7.97 -35.25
C GLN A 91 -14.67 -9.21 -36.15
N PRO A 92 -15.73 -9.87 -36.68
CA PRO A 92 -15.59 -11.10 -37.48
C PRO A 92 -14.75 -10.96 -38.75
N ASN A 93 -14.61 -9.74 -39.28
CA ASN A 93 -13.74 -9.42 -40.43
C ASN A 93 -12.25 -9.33 -40.04
N GLY A 94 -11.93 -9.45 -38.75
CA GLY A 94 -10.58 -9.39 -38.22
C GLY A 94 -10.16 -8.02 -37.71
N ASP A 95 -11.00 -6.99 -37.77
CA ASP A 95 -10.64 -5.66 -37.27
C ASP A 95 -10.65 -5.61 -35.73
N LEU A 96 -9.64 -4.94 -35.18
CA LEU A 96 -9.55 -4.56 -33.78
C LEU A 96 -10.15 -3.16 -33.65
N VAL A 97 -11.22 -3.05 -32.87
CA VAL A 97 -11.88 -1.77 -32.60
C VAL A 97 -11.72 -1.37 -31.14
N ASP A 98 -11.50 -0.08 -30.89
CA ASP A 98 -11.51 0.47 -29.55
C ASP A 98 -12.94 0.68 -29.01
N GLY A 99 -13.07 1.09 -27.75
CA GLY A 99 -14.36 1.32 -27.10
C GLY A 99 -15.19 2.47 -27.69
N SER A 100 -14.63 3.23 -28.64
CA SER A 100 -15.33 4.28 -29.41
C SER A 100 -15.72 3.83 -30.83
N GLY A 101 -15.42 2.58 -31.20
CA GLY A 101 -15.71 2.02 -32.52
C GLY A 101 -14.69 2.38 -33.59
N LYS A 102 -13.54 2.95 -33.23
CA LYS A 102 -12.47 3.28 -34.16
C LYS A 102 -11.61 2.03 -34.42
N VAL A 103 -11.32 1.74 -35.68
CA VAL A 103 -10.40 0.66 -36.08
C VAL A 103 -8.97 1.05 -35.72
N VAL A 104 -8.31 0.22 -34.93
CA VAL A 104 -6.96 0.44 -34.39
C VAL A 104 -5.95 -0.62 -34.86
N GLY A 105 -6.40 -1.59 -35.65
CA GLY A 105 -5.56 -2.60 -36.30
C GLY A 105 -6.43 -3.73 -36.86
N ASN A 106 -5.80 -4.74 -37.45
CA ASN A 106 -6.48 -5.98 -37.80
C ASN A 106 -5.61 -7.19 -37.41
N ILE A 107 -6.26 -8.34 -37.20
CA ILE A 107 -5.60 -9.58 -36.76
C ILE A 107 -4.98 -10.38 -37.92
N ASN A 108 -5.33 -10.02 -39.15
CA ASN A 108 -4.90 -10.71 -40.36
C ASN A 108 -3.62 -10.10 -40.96
N GLU A 109 -3.22 -8.91 -40.51
CA GLU A 109 -1.90 -8.35 -40.82
C GLU A 109 -0.81 -9.09 -40.06
N LYS A 110 0.24 -9.48 -40.81
CA LYS A 110 1.42 -10.14 -40.25
C LYS A 110 2.22 -9.13 -39.41
N PRO A 111 2.55 -9.42 -38.15
CA PRO A 111 3.41 -8.54 -37.37
C PRO A 111 4.83 -8.59 -37.96
N GLY A 112 5.23 -7.57 -38.71
CA GLY A 112 6.59 -7.51 -39.25
C GLY A 112 6.81 -6.62 -40.48
N ASP A 113 5.78 -6.30 -41.26
CA ASP A 113 5.96 -5.44 -42.45
C ASP A 113 5.69 -3.97 -42.08
N GLY A 114 6.48 -3.49 -41.12
CA GLY A 114 6.78 -2.06 -41.07
C GLY A 114 7.63 -1.74 -42.29
N GLU A 115 7.01 -1.24 -43.35
CA GLU A 115 7.74 -0.46 -44.33
C GLU A 115 8.11 0.86 -43.63
N ALA A 116 9.33 0.89 -43.10
CA ALA A 116 9.95 2.11 -42.64
C ALA A 116 10.15 3.02 -43.86
N ALA A 117 9.19 3.91 -44.14
CA ALA A 117 9.46 5.09 -44.95
C ALA A 117 10.16 6.13 -44.05
N GLY A 118 11.46 5.92 -43.84
CA GLY A 118 12.37 6.97 -43.42
C GLY A 118 12.66 7.91 -44.59
N ASP A 119 12.51 9.20 -44.30
CA ASP A 119 13.16 10.38 -44.89
C ASP A 119 12.91 10.76 -46.36
N ALA A 120 12.12 11.82 -46.55
CA ALA A 120 12.39 12.84 -47.57
C ALA A 120 12.50 14.21 -46.88
N ALA A 121 13.75 14.66 -46.73
CA ALA A 121 14.12 16.00 -46.30
C ALA A 121 13.95 17.03 -47.44
N GLY A 122 13.58 18.26 -47.06
CA GLY A 122 13.65 19.50 -47.86
C GLY A 122 12.56 20.49 -47.39
N ASN A 123 12.81 21.64 -46.79
CA ASN A 123 13.99 22.50 -46.75
C ASN A 123 14.06 23.34 -45.46
N GLN A 124 15.27 23.62 -44.99
CA GLN A 124 15.57 24.73 -44.09
C GLN A 124 15.59 26.06 -44.86
N GLN A 125 15.01 27.09 -44.23
CA GLN A 125 15.28 28.54 -44.29
C GLN A 125 16.12 29.14 -45.44
N GLY A 126 15.53 30.11 -46.15
CA GLY A 126 16.21 31.09 -47.01
C GLY A 126 15.38 32.38 -47.09
N ASN A 127 16.05 33.51 -46.87
CA ASN A 127 15.53 34.81 -46.44
C ASN A 127 15.20 35.77 -47.62
N ALA A 128 14.29 36.72 -47.36
CA ALA A 128 14.12 38.05 -47.99
C ALA A 128 13.72 38.18 -49.49
N GLN A 129 12.55 38.81 -49.75
CA GLN A 129 12.42 40.20 -50.23
C GLN A 129 11.02 40.45 -50.88
N GLN A 130 10.35 41.51 -50.42
CA GLN A 130 9.12 42.21 -50.91
C GLN A 130 9.24 42.62 -52.42
N PRO A 131 8.21 43.09 -53.19
CA PRO A 131 6.95 43.70 -52.75
C PRO A 131 5.70 43.58 -53.71
N ASP A 132 4.58 44.21 -53.33
CA ASP A 132 3.50 44.90 -54.08
C ASP A 132 2.61 44.24 -55.18
N ASN A 133 1.32 44.65 -55.13
CA ASN A 133 0.27 44.70 -56.16
C ASN A 133 -0.48 43.39 -56.51
N ALA A 134 -1.81 43.38 -56.66
CA ALA A 134 -2.88 44.37 -56.48
C ALA A 134 -4.25 43.64 -56.57
N ALA A 135 -5.26 44.22 -55.91
CA ALA A 135 -6.71 44.22 -56.23
C ALA A 135 -7.44 42.85 -56.42
N ASN A 136 -8.64 42.64 -55.88
CA ASN A 136 -9.79 43.54 -56.00
C ASN A 136 -10.88 43.19 -54.96
N ASP A 137 -11.53 44.26 -54.48
CA ASP A 137 -12.74 44.29 -53.65
C ASP A 137 -14.00 43.74 -54.34
N GLN A 138 -15.10 43.74 -53.54
CA GLN A 138 -16.55 43.80 -53.89
C GLN A 138 -17.25 42.42 -53.98
N ASP A 139 -18.42 42.19 -53.39
CA ASP A 139 -19.43 43.01 -52.69
C ASP A 139 -20.26 42.06 -51.78
#